data_AF-A0A6B0WV31-F1
#
_entry.id   AF-A0A6B0WV31-F1
#
_cell.length_a   1.000
_cell.length_b   1.000
_cell.length_c   1.000
_cell.angle_alpha   90.00
_cell.angle_beta   90.00
_cell.angle_gamma   90.00
#
_symmetry.space_group_name_H-M   'P 1'
#
loop_
_entity.id
_entity.type
_entity.pdbx_description
1 polymer ?
#
loop_
_entity_poly.entity_id
_entity_poly.type
_entity_poly.pdbx_seq_one_letter_code
_entity_poly.pdbx_strand_id
1 'polypeptide(L)'
;MARKDIRTISIFCAKCKSLLYKYRKGGRGGLVKCMVDRIAEDHTRGDMKCPKCRQAFARFRMYGGQAAHKIIQGKVFTRGMVRR
;
A
#
# COMPACT_ATOMS: atom_id res chain seq x y z
N MET A 1 8.86 -0.86 20.13
CA MET A 1 7.40 -0.72 20.35
C MET A 1 6.62 -1.42 19.24
N ALA A 2 5.81 -2.43 19.58
CA ALA A 2 4.79 -2.93 18.67
C ALA A 2 3.80 -1.78 18.36
N ARG A 3 3.50 -1.55 17.08
CA ARG A 3 2.51 -0.55 16.69
C ARG A 3 1.14 -1.00 17.20
N LYS A 4 0.55 -0.25 18.14
CA LYS A 4 -0.86 -0.42 18.55
C LYS A 4 -1.74 -0.38 17.27
N ASP A 5 -2.66 -1.32 17.15
CA ASP A 5 -3.62 -1.45 16.03
C ASP A 5 -3.02 -1.89 14.68
N ILE A 6 -2.42 -3.08 14.61
CA ILE A 6 -2.08 -3.73 13.33
C ILE A 6 -3.35 -4.34 12.74
N ARG A 7 -3.71 -3.92 11.54
CA ARG A 7 -4.79 -4.52 10.76
C ARG A 7 -4.39 -4.68 9.31
N THR A 8 -5.02 -5.62 8.64
CA THR A 8 -4.87 -5.78 7.19
C THR A 8 -5.85 -4.86 6.50
N ILE A 9 -5.34 -3.94 5.68
CA ILE A 9 -6.15 -3.11 4.78
C ILE A 9 -5.98 -3.60 3.36
N SER A 10 -6.99 -3.37 2.52
CA SER A 10 -6.93 -3.64 1.09
C SER A 10 -6.66 -2.34 0.34
N ILE A 11 -5.67 -2.35 -0.54
CA ILE A 11 -5.26 -1.21 -1.36
C ILE A 11 -5.64 -1.52 -2.81
N PHE A 12 -6.41 -0.63 -3.43
CA PHE A 12 -6.95 -0.80 -4.77
C PHE A 12 -6.46 0.30 -5.70
N CYS A 13 -6.38 -0.01 -6.99
CA CYS A 13 -6.10 0.96 -8.03
C CYS A 13 -7.26 1.96 -8.15
N ALA A 14 -6.99 3.27 -8.07
CA ALA A 14 -8.01 4.30 -8.23
C ALA A 14 -8.62 4.34 -9.63
N LYS A 15 -7.86 3.95 -10.66
CA LYS A 15 -8.32 3.98 -12.06
C LYS A 15 -9.27 2.83 -12.42
N CYS A 16 -8.95 1.61 -12.02
CA CYS A 16 -9.67 0.41 -12.48
C CYS A 16 -10.24 -0.47 -11.36
N LYS A 17 -10.09 -0.05 -10.10
CA LYS A 17 -10.59 -0.74 -8.89
C LYS A 17 -10.01 -2.13 -8.63
N SER A 18 -9.00 -2.55 -9.41
CA SER A 18 -8.26 -3.81 -9.19
C SER A 18 -7.54 -3.77 -7.83
N LEU A 19 -7.60 -4.88 -7.08
CA LEU A 19 -6.84 -5.06 -5.85
C LEU A 19 -5.35 -5.10 -6.18
N LEU A 20 -4.56 -4.28 -5.48
CA LEU A 20 -3.12 -4.17 -5.67
C LEU A 20 -2.40 -4.89 -4.55
N TYR A 21 -2.64 -4.49 -3.29
CA TYR A 21 -2.00 -5.07 -2.11
C TYR A 21 -3.02 -5.37 -1.00
N LYS A 22 -2.73 -6.40 -0.20
CA LYS A 22 -3.17 -6.43 1.20
C LYS A 22 -1.99 -6.02 2.09
N TYR A 23 -2.22 -5.06 2.98
CA TYR A 23 -1.14 -4.41 3.73
C TYR A 23 -1.42 -4.38 5.23
N ARG A 24 -0.44 -4.81 6.04
CA ARG A 24 -0.48 -4.75 7.51
C ARG A 24 -0.22 -3.31 7.96
N LYS A 25 -1.29 -2.52 8.02
CA LYS A 25 -1.25 -1.12 8.44
C LYS A 25 -1.28 -1.04 9.96
N GLY A 26 -0.23 -0.47 10.53
CA GLY A 26 -0.24 0.00 11.92
C GLY A 26 -0.53 1.49 12.03
N GLY A 27 -1.15 1.89 13.14
CA GLY A 27 -1.50 3.28 13.46
C GLY A 27 -2.67 3.86 12.63
N ARG A 28 -3.18 5.02 13.06
CA ARG A 28 -4.44 5.61 12.56
C ARG A 28 -4.29 6.60 11.39
N GLY A 29 -3.08 7.07 11.11
CA GLY A 29 -2.83 8.03 10.01
C GLY A 29 -2.97 7.42 8.61
N GLY A 30 -3.03 8.29 7.60
CA GLY A 30 -3.20 7.93 6.19
C GLY A 30 -2.08 7.06 5.60
N LEU A 31 -2.32 6.55 4.39
CA LEU A 31 -1.37 5.68 3.68
C LEU A 31 -0.44 6.51 2.78
N VAL A 32 0.76 6.77 3.26
CA VAL A 32 1.82 7.46 2.49
C VAL A 32 2.76 6.47 1.81
N LYS A 33 3.05 5.34 2.48
CA LYS A 33 4.01 4.33 2.03
C LYS A 33 3.63 2.94 2.55
N CYS A 34 4.01 1.92 1.79
CA CYS A 34 3.95 0.52 2.21
C CYS A 34 5.38 0.01 2.40
N MET A 35 5.78 -0.34 3.62
CA MET A 35 7.07 -1.04 3.80
C MET A 35 6.93 -2.45 3.21
N VAL A 36 7.94 -2.92 2.49
CA VAL A 36 7.87 -4.19 1.74
C VAL A 36 7.56 -5.36 2.69
N ASP A 37 8.22 -5.45 3.84
CA ASP A 37 8.02 -6.49 4.87
C ASP A 37 6.60 -6.52 5.47
N ARG A 38 5.79 -5.49 5.23
CA ARG A 38 4.41 -5.38 5.73
C ARG A 38 3.35 -5.63 4.67
N ILE A 39 3.75 -5.88 3.43
CA ILE A 39 2.85 -6.34 2.36
C ILE A 39 2.52 -7.80 2.67
N ALA A 40 1.25 -8.07 2.97
CA ALA A 40 0.78 -9.43 3.25
C ALA A 40 0.53 -10.20 1.95
N GLU A 41 -0.02 -9.52 0.95
CA GLU A 41 -0.26 -10.07 -0.38
C GLU A 41 0.06 -9.01 -1.43
N ASP A 42 0.84 -9.39 -2.43
CA ASP A 42 1.12 -8.59 -3.62
C ASP A 42 0.39 -9.20 -4.83
N HIS A 43 -0.60 -8.49 -5.37
CA HIS A 43 -1.35 -8.90 -6.56
C HIS A 43 -0.81 -8.24 -7.84
N THR A 44 0.40 -7.71 -7.80
CA THR A 44 1.10 -7.08 -8.92
C THR A 44 2.23 -7.97 -9.41
N ARG A 45 3.01 -7.50 -10.38
CA ARG A 45 4.20 -8.22 -10.87
C ARG A 45 5.49 -7.78 -10.15
N GLY A 46 5.37 -7.15 -8.98
CA GLY A 46 6.50 -6.53 -8.27
C GLY A 46 7.02 -5.24 -8.94
N ASP A 47 6.36 -4.77 -9.99
CA ASP A 47 6.77 -3.60 -10.79
C ASP A 47 6.13 -2.28 -10.33
N MET A 48 5.36 -2.32 -9.24
CA MET A 48 4.58 -1.19 -8.70
C MET A 48 3.61 -0.57 -9.72
N LYS A 49 3.16 -1.37 -10.70
CA LYS A 49 2.13 -1.01 -11.66
C LYS A 49 0.90 -1.89 -11.47
N CYS A 50 -0.26 -1.32 -11.75
CA CYS A 50 -1.49 -2.10 -11.73
C CYS A 50 -1.46 -3.14 -12.86
N PRO A 51 -1.70 -4.44 -12.57
CA PRO A 51 -1.67 -5.48 -13.61
C PRO A 51 -2.76 -5.29 -14.69
N LYS A 52 -3.87 -4.61 -14.34
CA LYS A 52 -5.01 -4.42 -15.25
C LYS A 52 -4.87 -3.18 -16.14
N CYS A 53 -4.44 -2.04 -15.60
CA CYS A 53 -4.40 -0.77 -16.35
C CYS A 53 -2.99 -0.19 -16.54
N ARG A 54 -1.96 -0.91 -16.07
CA ARG A 54 -0.53 -0.55 -16.14
C ARG A 54 -0.13 0.77 -15.49
N GLN A 55 -1.04 1.45 -14.81
CA GLN A 55 -0.75 2.69 -14.10
C GLN A 55 0.24 2.41 -12.97
N ALA A 56 1.37 3.13 -12.95
CA ALA A 56 2.26 3.18 -11.80
C ALA A 56 1.53 3.82 -10.61
N PHE A 57 1.50 3.13 -9.48
CA PHE A 57 0.81 3.59 -8.27
C PHE A 57 1.75 3.83 -7.10
N ALA A 58 2.98 3.32 -7.18
CA ALA A 58 4.01 3.55 -6.18
C ALA A 58 5.39 3.73 -6.83
N ARG A 59 6.36 4.14 -6.02
CA ARG A 59 7.78 4.25 -6.39
C ARG A 59 8.62 3.62 -5.28
N PHE A 60 9.69 2.94 -5.64
CA PHE A 60 10.63 2.38 -4.67
C PHE A 60 11.39 3.50 -3.95
N ARG A 61 11.50 3.40 -2.63
CA ARG A 61 12.31 4.29 -1.78
C ARG A 61 12.79 3.55 -0.53
N MET A 62 13.98 3.90 -0.06
CA MET A 62 14.48 3.50 1.26
C MET A 62 13.99 4.48 2.33
N TYR A 63 13.53 3.98 3.47
CA TYR A 63 13.15 4.77 4.64
C TYR A 63 13.76 4.17 5.90
N GLY A 64 14.80 4.82 6.44
CA GLY A 64 15.48 4.34 7.65
C GLY A 64 16.04 2.93 7.48
N GLY A 65 16.70 2.67 6.34
CA GLY A 65 17.28 1.35 6.03
C GLY A 65 16.30 0.30 5.52
N GLN A 66 14.98 0.54 5.56
CA GLN A 66 13.97 -0.41 5.07
C GLN A 66 13.42 -0.03 3.70
N ALA A 67 13.23 -1.04 2.85
CA ALA A 67 12.60 -0.90 1.54
C ALA A 67 11.10 -0.56 1.69
N ALA A 68 10.62 0.39 0.88
CA ALA A 68 9.21 0.76 0.84
C ALA A 68 8.74 1.18 -0.55
N HIS A 69 7.47 0.92 -0.80
CA HIS A 69 6.70 1.43 -1.93
C HIS A 69 6.04 2.74 -1.50
N LYS A 70 6.60 3.89 -1.87
CA LYS A 70 6.01 5.22 -1.65
C LYS A 70 4.83 5.39 -2.60
N ILE A 71 3.63 5.60 -2.06
CA ILE A 71 2.40 5.70 -2.84
C ILE A 71 2.40 7.03 -3.61
N ILE A 72 2.03 6.97 -4.89
CA ILE A 72 1.77 8.16 -5.72
C ILE A 72 0.35 8.64 -5.39
N GLN A 73 0.23 9.91 -5.00
CA GLN A 73 -1.03 10.52 -4.59
C GLN A 73 -2.13 10.32 -5.65
N GLY A 74 -3.35 10.00 -5.20
CA GLY A 74 -4.52 9.80 -6.06
C GLY A 74 -4.49 8.53 -6.93
N LYS A 75 -3.43 7.71 -6.89
CA LYS A 75 -3.36 6.49 -7.71
C LYS A 75 -3.98 5.26 -7.06
N VAL A 76 -4.25 5.32 -5.75
CA VAL A 76 -4.87 4.23 -4.99
C VAL A 76 -5.99 4.75 -4.09
N PHE A 77 -6.91 3.86 -3.73
CA PHE A 77 -7.81 4.04 -2.59
C PHE A 77 -7.76 2.81 -1.69
N THR A 78 -8.23 2.93 -0.46
CA THR A 78 -8.10 1.87 0.55
C THR A 78 -9.42 1.51 1.18
N ARG A 79 -9.59 0.24 1.57
CA ARG A 79 -10.68 -0.24 2.44
C ARG A 79 -10.09 -0.84 3.71
N GLY A 80 -10.78 -0.66 4.84
CA GLY A 80 -10.36 -1.19 6.15
C GLY A 80 -9.50 -0.23 6.99
N MET A 81 -9.32 1.03 6.58
CA MET A 81 -8.70 2.05 7.44
C MET A 81 -9.55 2.33 8.69
N VAL A 82 -8.89 2.76 9.78
CA VAL A 82 -9.58 3.37 10.92
C VAL A 82 -10.31 4.59 10.41
N ARG A 83 -11.63 4.63 10.56
CA ARG A 83 -12.38 5.88 10.50
C ARG A 83 -12.25 6.54 11.87
N ARG A 84 -11.83 7.80 11.89
CA ARG A 84 -11.84 8.61 13.10
C ARG A 84 -13.25 9.12 13.34
#